data_AF-A0A955YNJ1-F1
#
_entry.id   AF-A0A955YNJ1-F1
#
_cell.length_a   1.000
_cell.length_b   1.000
_cell.length_c   1.000
_cell.angle_alpha   90.00
_cell.angle_beta   90.00
_cell.angle_gamma   90.00
#
_symmetry.space_group_name_H-M   'P 1'
#
loop_
_entity.id
_entity.type
_entity.pdbx_description
1 polymer ?
#
loop_
_entity_poly.entity_id
_entity_poly.type
_entity_poly.pdbx_seq_one_letter_code
_entity_poly.pdbx_strand_id
1 'polypeptide(L)'
;MTFTEAAVEVLRLVGKPLHYKAITDIAIERELLSHLGKSPEITMNSRLATMVKKDRGDAPIIKVKPGVFGLREFDAAVIDAAMHESGQDFELPEPEVVEDDEEESDGAAQAPEGEAAEASAPVEKPRPTQKLPGQDVFPEEEDDDEPILANLGNGGSESDGDDRNRKRRRRRRGRKDGDGDVEQDGAAADGRRDAAGRGERDRGARDRDRNGRNRRDRGGERGDRVRAGRDVLGDWEREPGEGETVGIGLVEALERALSARQGPARSHEQLAQLLVEEGRLQGSAAALAPTVAAAVRADNARAQLQGARPRFRVWGDAVELTDWSLPNDALRAEAELRRALGRQQEAVRRGFLRMVGDLPNAGLLELVASWLNAEGVVGLRAVRRPGSQRNEFHLAGTLRQGPHELPLAVIVYREGHITRERVVDVRGSLHHYGNARVAWLVGLAQVVSGAREEAAVLDATPCALLDGAGLAEAMERVGVG
;
A
#
# COMPACT_ATOMS: atom_id res chain seq x y z
N MET A 1 10.68 0.24 -39.94
CA MET A 1 9.90 1.50 -39.85
C MET A 1 9.89 2.01 -38.40
N THR A 2 9.26 3.16 -38.12
CA THR A 2 9.00 3.62 -36.75
C THR A 2 7.78 2.90 -36.14
N PHE A 3 7.67 2.92 -34.79
CA PHE A 3 6.55 2.29 -34.07
C PHE A 3 5.16 2.79 -34.52
N THR A 4 5.01 4.07 -34.85
CA THR A 4 3.74 4.64 -35.30
C THR A 4 3.37 4.22 -36.72
N GLU A 5 4.35 4.10 -37.62
CA GLU A 5 4.13 3.64 -39.00
C GLU A 5 3.78 2.14 -39.02
N ALA A 6 4.55 1.32 -38.30
CA ALA A 6 4.29 -0.12 -38.16
C ALA A 6 2.89 -0.40 -37.59
N ALA A 7 2.43 0.41 -36.62
CA ALA A 7 1.08 0.28 -36.08
C ALA A 7 -0.03 0.64 -37.10
N VAL A 8 0.18 1.62 -37.98
CA VAL A 8 -0.75 1.92 -39.08
C VAL A 8 -0.81 0.74 -40.05
N GLU A 9 0.33 0.17 -40.41
CA GLU A 9 0.42 -0.94 -41.36
C GLU A 9 -0.22 -2.23 -40.80
N VAL A 10 0.08 -2.61 -39.55
CA VAL A 10 -0.55 -3.75 -38.88
C VAL A 10 -2.07 -3.58 -38.78
N LEU A 11 -2.56 -2.39 -38.43
CA LEU A 11 -4.00 -2.15 -38.39
C LEU A 11 -4.64 -2.18 -39.80
N ARG A 12 -3.95 -1.71 -40.86
CA ARG A 12 -4.43 -1.84 -42.24
C ARG A 12 -4.53 -3.29 -42.69
N LEU A 13 -3.55 -4.12 -42.31
CA LEU A 13 -3.51 -5.55 -42.63
C LEU A 13 -4.62 -6.35 -41.94
N VAL A 14 -4.94 -6.04 -40.67
CA VAL A 14 -5.95 -6.78 -39.89
C VAL A 14 -7.38 -6.21 -40.08
N GLY A 15 -7.51 -4.93 -40.45
CA GLY A 15 -8.81 -4.31 -40.73
C GLY A 15 -9.75 -4.14 -39.51
N LYS A 16 -9.24 -4.36 -38.29
CA LYS A 16 -10.00 -4.27 -37.03
C LYS A 16 -9.19 -3.51 -35.96
N PRO A 17 -9.84 -2.84 -34.98
CA PRO A 17 -9.16 -2.28 -33.81
C PRO A 17 -8.48 -3.36 -32.97
N LEU A 18 -7.21 -3.17 -32.61
CA LEU A 18 -6.41 -4.13 -31.85
C LEU A 18 -5.81 -3.52 -30.57
N HIS A 19 -5.52 -4.38 -29.60
CA HIS A 19 -4.79 -4.01 -28.40
C HIS A 19 -3.31 -3.75 -28.72
N TYR A 20 -2.67 -2.77 -28.07
CA TYR A 20 -1.27 -2.40 -28.34
C TYR A 20 -0.29 -3.57 -28.26
N LYS A 21 -0.59 -4.58 -27.43
CA LYS A 21 0.20 -5.81 -27.31
C LYS A 21 0.18 -6.61 -28.62
N ALA A 22 -1.00 -7.02 -29.08
CA ALA A 22 -1.15 -7.72 -30.37
C ALA A 22 -0.60 -6.91 -31.56
N ILE A 23 -0.73 -5.57 -31.56
CA ILE A 23 -0.10 -4.71 -32.58
C ILE A 23 1.44 -4.81 -32.52
N THR A 24 2.02 -4.92 -31.32
CA THR A 24 3.46 -5.09 -31.13
C THR A 24 3.92 -6.47 -31.57
N ASP A 25 3.17 -7.52 -31.21
CA ASP A 25 3.50 -8.91 -31.52
C ASP A 25 3.53 -9.12 -33.06
N ILE A 26 2.49 -8.69 -33.78
CA ILE A 26 2.43 -8.76 -35.25
C ILE A 26 3.50 -7.88 -35.91
N ALA A 27 3.85 -6.73 -35.32
CA ALA A 27 4.91 -5.86 -35.83
C ALA A 27 6.33 -6.43 -35.63
N ILE A 28 6.52 -7.34 -34.67
CA ILE A 28 7.74 -8.11 -34.47
C ILE A 28 7.78 -9.29 -35.44
N GLU A 29 6.69 -10.06 -35.52
CA GLU A 29 6.54 -11.23 -36.39
C GLU A 29 6.76 -10.90 -37.88
N ARG A 30 6.37 -9.70 -38.32
CA ARG A 30 6.57 -9.21 -39.69
C ARG A 30 7.82 -8.32 -39.87
N GLU A 31 8.73 -8.29 -38.89
CA GLU A 31 9.99 -7.51 -38.90
C GLU A 31 9.83 -6.00 -39.24
N LEU A 32 8.65 -5.42 -38.99
CA LEU A 32 8.35 -4.02 -39.35
C LEU A 32 9.08 -2.99 -38.48
N LEU A 33 9.59 -3.40 -37.32
CA LEU A 33 10.29 -2.56 -36.34
C LEU A 33 11.81 -2.67 -36.48
N SER A 34 12.48 -1.56 -36.78
CA SER A 34 13.94 -1.55 -36.96
C SER A 34 14.74 -1.68 -35.66
N HIS A 35 14.17 -1.26 -34.53
CA HIS A 35 14.83 -1.31 -33.21
C HIS A 35 13.83 -1.70 -32.12
N LEU A 36 14.04 -2.87 -31.52
CA LEU A 36 13.31 -3.34 -30.35
C LEU A 36 14.07 -2.90 -29.09
N GLY A 37 13.42 -2.07 -28.27
CA GLY A 37 13.92 -1.75 -26.92
C GLY A 37 13.65 -2.90 -25.93
N LYS A 38 14.11 -2.76 -24.68
CA LYS A 38 13.88 -3.75 -23.61
C LYS A 38 12.40 -4.07 -23.32
N SER A 39 11.48 -3.21 -23.76
CA SER A 39 10.04 -3.41 -23.62
C SER A 39 9.31 -2.78 -24.83
N PRO A 40 9.17 -3.50 -25.95
CA PRO A 40 8.58 -2.94 -27.17
C PRO A 40 7.09 -2.60 -26.97
N GLU A 41 6.33 -3.41 -26.22
CA GLU A 41 4.90 -3.19 -25.94
C GLU A 41 4.63 -1.83 -25.26
N ILE A 42 5.39 -1.52 -24.21
CA ILE A 42 5.26 -0.27 -23.43
C ILE A 42 5.66 0.93 -24.30
N THR A 43 6.68 0.74 -25.14
CA THR A 43 7.15 1.75 -26.10
C THR A 43 6.07 2.04 -27.15
N MET A 44 5.44 0.99 -27.71
CA MET A 44 4.34 1.07 -28.68
C MET A 44 3.15 1.84 -28.09
N ASN A 45 2.65 1.43 -26.92
CA ASN A 45 1.53 2.10 -26.24
C ASN A 45 1.82 3.58 -25.97
N SER A 46 3.03 3.89 -25.48
CA SER A 46 3.43 5.28 -25.18
C SER A 46 3.53 6.15 -26.43
N ARG A 47 4.05 5.61 -27.55
CA ARG A 47 4.13 6.31 -28.83
C ARG A 47 2.73 6.57 -29.40
N LEU A 48 1.85 5.57 -29.42
CA LEU A 48 0.47 5.69 -29.90
C LEU A 48 -0.36 6.66 -29.05
N ALA A 49 -0.27 6.56 -27.72
CA ALA A 49 -0.97 7.46 -26.80
C ALA A 49 -0.47 8.91 -26.91
N THR A 50 0.81 9.13 -27.26
CA THR A 50 1.35 10.47 -27.49
C THR A 50 0.88 11.04 -28.83
N MET A 51 0.87 10.24 -29.89
CA MET A 51 0.37 10.64 -31.22
C MET A 51 -1.09 11.08 -31.16
N VAL A 52 -1.96 10.25 -30.57
CA VAL A 52 -3.40 10.53 -30.40
C VAL A 52 -3.67 11.77 -29.51
N LYS A 53 -2.73 12.16 -28.64
CA LYS A 53 -2.83 13.39 -27.81
C LYS A 53 -2.26 14.64 -28.49
N LYS A 54 -1.22 14.48 -29.32
CA LYS A 54 -0.48 15.60 -29.92
C LYS A 54 -1.19 16.14 -31.16
N ASP A 55 -1.75 15.25 -31.96
CA ASP A 55 -2.42 15.61 -33.21
C ASP A 55 -3.90 15.90 -32.93
N ARG A 56 -4.29 17.18 -33.03
CA ARG A 56 -5.65 17.68 -32.77
C ARG A 56 -6.65 17.27 -33.85
N GLY A 57 -6.80 15.97 -34.08
CA GLY A 57 -7.77 15.42 -35.04
C GLY A 57 -7.19 15.05 -36.40
N ASP A 58 -5.86 15.00 -36.60
CA ASP A 58 -5.26 14.59 -37.89
C ASP A 58 -4.46 13.26 -37.85
N ALA A 59 -4.25 12.64 -36.68
CA ALA A 59 -3.60 11.33 -36.61
C ALA A 59 -4.43 10.22 -37.31
N PRO A 60 -3.82 9.36 -38.16
CA PRO A 60 -4.52 8.24 -38.81
C PRO A 60 -5.14 7.22 -37.83
N ILE A 61 -4.63 7.19 -36.60
CA ILE A 61 -5.03 6.26 -35.53
C ILE A 61 -5.96 6.97 -34.53
N ILE A 62 -7.02 6.27 -34.14
CA ILE A 62 -7.95 6.64 -33.05
C ILE A 62 -7.83 5.67 -31.88
N LYS A 63 -8.12 6.14 -30.67
CA LYS A 63 -8.18 5.30 -29.46
C LYS A 63 -9.64 4.93 -29.19
N VAL A 64 -9.97 3.64 -29.30
CA VAL A 64 -11.34 3.12 -29.16
C VAL A 64 -11.66 2.75 -27.70
N LYS A 65 -10.73 2.07 -27.02
CA LYS A 65 -10.80 1.68 -25.61
C LYS A 65 -9.45 1.92 -24.93
N PRO A 66 -9.34 1.86 -23.58
CA PRO A 66 -8.04 1.80 -22.91
C PRO A 66 -7.19 0.65 -23.48
N GLY A 67 -6.06 0.98 -24.09
CA GLY A 67 -5.15 0.01 -24.71
C GLY A 67 -5.51 -0.46 -26.14
N VAL A 68 -6.71 -0.16 -26.64
CA VAL A 68 -7.15 -0.57 -28.00
C VAL A 68 -7.13 0.62 -28.96
N PHE A 69 -6.44 0.43 -30.08
CA PHE A 69 -6.24 1.42 -31.13
C PHE A 69 -6.81 0.90 -32.45
N GLY A 70 -7.38 1.78 -33.26
CA GLY A 70 -7.91 1.46 -34.59
C GLY A 70 -7.61 2.58 -35.58
N LEU A 71 -7.80 2.33 -36.87
CA LEU A 71 -7.69 3.38 -37.88
C LEU A 71 -8.98 4.19 -37.96
N ARG A 72 -8.84 5.46 -38.35
CA ARG A 72 -9.98 6.35 -38.61
C ARG A 72 -10.81 5.90 -39.81
N GLU A 73 -10.19 5.19 -40.75
CA GLU A 73 -10.78 4.68 -41.99
C GLU A 73 -11.70 3.45 -41.75
N PHE A 74 -11.82 2.95 -40.51
CA PHE A 74 -12.70 1.82 -40.17
C PHE A 74 -14.16 2.25 -40.03
N ASP A 75 -15.06 1.46 -40.62
CA ASP A 75 -16.51 1.64 -40.49
C ASP A 75 -16.97 1.55 -39.03
N ALA A 76 -17.97 2.36 -38.68
CA ALA A 76 -18.53 2.45 -37.33
C ALA A 76 -18.99 1.09 -36.78
N ALA A 77 -19.47 0.18 -37.64
CA ALA A 77 -19.87 -1.17 -37.26
C ALA A 77 -18.69 -2.05 -36.79
N VAL A 78 -17.48 -1.84 -37.33
CA VAL A 78 -16.27 -2.58 -36.93
C VAL A 78 -15.75 -2.07 -35.58
N ILE A 79 -15.89 -0.76 -35.34
CA ILE A 79 -15.58 -0.12 -34.06
C ILE A 79 -16.55 -0.58 -32.96
N ASP A 80 -17.83 -0.77 -33.29
CA ASP A 80 -18.87 -1.24 -32.37
C ASP A 80 -18.77 -2.76 -32.07
N ALA A 81 -18.38 -3.57 -33.04
CA ALA A 81 -18.04 -4.98 -32.78
C ALA A 81 -16.92 -5.10 -31.72
N ALA A 82 -15.86 -4.29 -31.86
CA ALA A 82 -14.80 -4.18 -30.86
C ALA A 82 -15.25 -3.53 -29.52
N MET A 83 -16.44 -2.92 -29.46
CA MET A 83 -17.04 -2.47 -28.21
C MET A 83 -17.64 -3.62 -27.39
N HIS A 84 -18.15 -4.69 -28.02
CA HIS A 84 -18.85 -5.78 -27.34
C HIS A 84 -18.00 -7.04 -27.07
N GLU A 85 -16.91 -7.24 -27.82
CA GLU A 85 -16.00 -8.36 -27.57
C GLU A 85 -15.15 -8.10 -26.30
N SER A 86 -15.24 -9.01 -25.33
CA SER A 86 -14.74 -8.82 -23.96
C SER A 86 -13.67 -9.83 -23.57
N GLY A 87 -12.45 -9.58 -24.04
CA GLY A 87 -11.23 -9.98 -23.35
C GLY A 87 -10.80 -11.46 -23.45
N GLN A 88 -9.63 -11.63 -24.06
CA GLN A 88 -8.75 -12.81 -24.06
C GLN A 88 -8.98 -13.84 -25.17
N ASP A 89 -7.84 -14.40 -25.57
CA ASP A 89 -7.57 -15.51 -26.47
C ASP A 89 -7.96 -15.32 -27.95
N PHE A 90 -6.96 -14.95 -28.75
CA PHE A 90 -6.99 -15.01 -30.21
C PHE A 90 -6.08 -16.16 -30.65
N GLU A 91 -6.66 -17.33 -30.87
CA GLU A 91 -5.99 -18.42 -31.59
C GLU A 91 -5.88 -18.03 -33.07
N LEU A 92 -4.68 -18.16 -33.63
CA LEU A 92 -4.46 -17.95 -35.07
C LEU A 92 -5.17 -19.08 -35.83
N PRO A 93 -5.99 -18.78 -36.85
CA PRO A 93 -6.42 -19.80 -37.80
C PRO A 93 -5.19 -20.40 -38.48
N GLU A 94 -5.10 -21.73 -38.52
CA GLU A 94 -4.10 -22.40 -39.36
C GLU A 94 -4.27 -21.94 -40.82
N PRO A 95 -3.19 -21.76 -41.58
CA PRO A 95 -3.29 -21.34 -42.97
C PRO A 95 -4.03 -22.40 -43.77
N GLU A 96 -5.15 -22.03 -44.40
CA GLU A 96 -5.76 -22.83 -45.45
C GLU A 96 -4.73 -23.02 -46.57
N VAL A 97 -4.14 -24.22 -46.63
CA VAL A 97 -3.44 -24.70 -47.80
C VAL A 97 -4.45 -24.79 -48.93
N VAL A 98 -4.32 -23.90 -49.90
CA VAL A 98 -5.06 -23.99 -51.15
C VAL A 98 -4.42 -25.13 -51.94
N GLU A 99 -5.05 -26.29 -51.88
CA GLU A 99 -4.79 -27.42 -52.77
C GLU A 99 -5.34 -27.07 -54.16
N ASP A 100 -4.48 -26.57 -55.04
CA ASP A 100 -4.70 -26.63 -56.49
C ASP A 100 -4.08 -27.96 -56.98
N ASP A 101 -4.96 -28.89 -57.37
CA ASP A 101 -4.63 -30.22 -57.91
C ASP A 101 -4.23 -30.17 -59.40
N GLU A 102 -3.61 -31.28 -59.87
CA GLU A 102 -3.31 -31.61 -61.29
C GLU A 102 -2.19 -30.76 -61.97
N GLU A 103 -1.18 -31.30 -62.68
CA GLU A 103 -0.97 -32.65 -63.24
C GLU A 103 0.55 -32.99 -63.41
N GLU A 104 0.85 -34.29 -63.40
CA GLU A 104 2.02 -35.03 -63.95
C GLU A 104 3.41 -34.36 -64.15
N SER A 105 4.45 -34.90 -63.50
CA SER A 105 5.36 -35.88 -64.16
C SER A 105 6.51 -36.41 -63.27
N ASP A 106 6.71 -37.73 -63.34
CA ASP A 106 7.90 -38.55 -63.05
C ASP A 106 8.92 -38.18 -61.94
N GLY A 107 9.22 -39.20 -61.10
CA GLY A 107 10.52 -39.84 -61.37
C GLY A 107 11.51 -40.15 -60.25
N ALA A 108 11.06 -40.57 -59.06
CA ALA A 108 11.73 -41.59 -58.23
C ALA A 108 13.08 -41.31 -57.47
N ALA A 109 13.24 -42.14 -56.43
CA ALA A 109 14.50 -42.63 -55.79
C ALA A 109 15.18 -41.81 -54.67
N GLN A 110 14.77 -42.12 -53.43
CA GLN A 110 15.62 -42.59 -52.30
C GLN A 110 17.00 -41.94 -52.03
N ALA A 111 17.09 -41.23 -50.89
CA ALA A 111 18.00 -41.45 -49.73
C ALA A 111 19.56 -41.53 -49.95
N PRO A 112 20.42 -41.62 -48.91
CA PRO A 112 20.20 -41.51 -47.46
C PRO A 112 21.16 -40.53 -46.70
N GLU A 113 20.89 -40.41 -45.40
CA GLU A 113 21.79 -40.33 -44.21
C GLU A 113 23.30 -39.94 -44.30
N GLY A 114 23.74 -39.24 -43.24
CA GLY A 114 25.11 -39.28 -42.69
C GLY A 114 26.03 -38.10 -43.02
N GLU A 115 27.03 -37.73 -42.22
CA GLU A 115 27.33 -38.05 -40.81
C GLU A 115 28.47 -37.11 -40.31
N ALA A 116 28.39 -36.57 -39.09
CA ALA A 116 29.48 -35.86 -38.38
C ALA A 116 30.13 -34.63 -39.13
N ALA A 117 31.12 -33.88 -38.63
CA ALA A 117 31.86 -33.87 -37.36
C ALA A 117 32.34 -32.44 -36.99
N GLU A 118 32.64 -32.25 -35.70
CA GLU A 118 33.74 -31.45 -35.12
C GLU A 118 34.11 -30.04 -35.64
N ALA A 119 33.76 -29.05 -34.81
CA ALA A 119 34.69 -28.12 -34.15
C ALA A 119 36.03 -27.70 -34.82
N SER A 120 36.18 -26.38 -35.03
CA SER A 120 37.40 -25.68 -34.62
C SER A 120 37.16 -24.17 -34.47
N ALA A 121 37.86 -23.55 -33.51
CA ALA A 121 38.00 -22.10 -33.40
C ALA A 121 39.45 -21.71 -33.67
N PRO A 122 39.68 -20.49 -34.18
CA PRO A 122 40.83 -19.74 -33.67
C PRO A 122 40.53 -18.26 -33.37
N VAL A 123 41.45 -17.66 -32.63
CA VAL A 123 41.44 -16.30 -32.07
C VAL A 123 42.26 -15.36 -32.95
N GLU A 124 41.81 -14.12 -33.20
CA GLU A 124 42.74 -12.97 -33.27
C GLU A 124 42.11 -11.57 -33.02
N LYS A 125 42.92 -10.51 -33.14
CA LYS A 125 42.87 -9.23 -32.39
C LYS A 125 42.68 -7.97 -33.31
N PRO A 126 42.61 -6.71 -32.80
CA PRO A 126 41.56 -5.75 -33.24
C PRO A 126 42.00 -4.43 -33.94
N ARG A 127 40.98 -3.60 -34.29
CA ARG A 127 40.98 -2.16 -34.72
C ARG A 127 41.19 -1.91 -36.23
N PRO A 128 40.71 -0.79 -36.85
CA PRO A 128 40.48 0.54 -36.24
C PRO A 128 39.25 1.40 -36.67
N THR A 129 39.05 2.48 -35.90
CA THR A 129 38.44 3.82 -36.17
C THR A 129 37.57 4.13 -37.40
N GLN A 130 36.44 4.81 -37.15
CA GLN A 130 36.11 6.10 -37.81
C GLN A 130 35.07 6.93 -37.00
N LYS A 131 35.24 8.25 -36.92
CA LYS A 131 34.26 9.25 -36.44
C LYS A 131 33.65 9.97 -37.65
N LEU A 132 32.37 10.37 -37.57
CA LEU A 132 31.69 11.29 -38.49
C LEU A 132 30.54 12.01 -37.72
N PRO A 133 29.95 13.12 -38.21
CA PRO A 133 30.15 14.43 -37.55
C PRO A 133 28.85 15.12 -37.10
N GLY A 134 28.96 16.27 -36.40
CA GLY A 134 27.83 17.17 -36.19
C GLY A 134 27.66 17.77 -34.79
N GLN A 135 28.72 17.89 -33.99
CA GLN A 135 28.65 18.45 -32.63
C GLN A 135 29.63 19.63 -32.49
N ASP A 136 29.33 20.71 -33.22
CA ASP A 136 30.04 22.01 -33.17
C ASP A 136 29.04 23.16 -33.42
N VAL A 137 27.96 23.21 -32.64
CA VAL A 137 27.13 24.41 -32.50
C VAL A 137 26.66 24.50 -31.04
N PHE A 138 26.94 25.64 -30.40
CA PHE A 138 26.64 25.98 -28.99
C PHE A 138 27.55 25.30 -27.93
N PRO A 139 28.74 25.86 -27.65
CA PRO A 139 29.50 25.57 -26.44
C PRO A 139 28.80 26.12 -25.17
N GLU A 140 29.21 25.59 -24.03
CA GLU A 140 28.85 26.05 -22.68
C GLU A 140 29.64 27.33 -22.34
N GLU A 141 28.99 28.37 -21.81
CA GLU A 141 29.65 29.52 -21.18
C GLU A 141 28.99 29.86 -19.83
N GLU A 142 29.80 30.48 -18.97
CA GLU A 142 29.61 30.68 -17.53
C GLU A 142 28.99 32.07 -17.22
N ASP A 143 28.53 32.26 -15.97
CA ASP A 143 28.19 33.54 -15.29
C ASP A 143 27.50 34.67 -16.09
N ASP A 144 26.23 34.94 -15.75
CA ASP A 144 25.59 36.23 -16.02
C ASP A 144 24.64 36.62 -14.85
N ASP A 145 25.25 36.94 -13.72
CA ASP A 145 24.60 37.40 -12.48
C ASP A 145 24.48 38.94 -12.49
N GLU A 146 23.37 39.53 -12.96
CA GLU A 146 22.93 40.87 -12.52
C GLU A 146 21.41 41.11 -12.70
N PRO A 147 20.71 41.75 -11.73
CA PRO A 147 19.25 41.75 -11.69
C PRO A 147 18.60 42.83 -12.56
N ILE A 148 18.00 42.41 -13.68
CA ILE A 148 17.08 43.23 -14.47
C ILE A 148 15.76 43.40 -13.70
N LEU A 149 15.65 44.46 -12.89
CA LEU A 149 14.46 45.31 -12.63
C LEU A 149 14.55 46.06 -11.28
N ALA A 150 15.37 47.11 -11.24
CA ALA A 150 15.24 48.18 -10.25
C ALA A 150 15.03 49.53 -10.97
N ASN A 151 13.77 49.87 -11.28
CA ASN A 151 13.24 51.26 -11.35
C ASN A 151 11.82 51.32 -11.96
N LEU A 152 10.81 51.16 -11.10
CA LEU A 152 9.54 51.88 -11.24
C LEU A 152 9.21 52.52 -9.90
N GLY A 153 9.76 53.71 -9.69
CA GLY A 153 9.62 54.46 -8.46
C GLY A 153 8.40 55.37 -8.46
N ASN A 154 7.63 55.26 -7.37
CA ASN A 154 7.01 56.36 -6.62
C ASN A 154 5.85 57.18 -7.26
N GLY A 155 4.86 57.52 -6.42
CA GLY A 155 3.73 58.39 -6.78
C GLY A 155 2.45 58.07 -6.01
N GLY A 156 2.43 58.30 -4.70
CA GLY A 156 1.27 58.00 -3.85
C GLY A 156 0.22 59.12 -3.78
N SER A 157 -0.82 58.89 -2.97
CA SER A 157 -1.53 59.93 -2.21
C SER A 157 -2.46 59.30 -1.18
N GLU A 158 -2.54 59.94 -0.01
CA GLU A 158 -3.50 59.65 1.06
C GLU A 158 -4.86 60.31 0.74
N SER A 159 -5.95 59.77 1.27
CA SER A 159 -7.02 60.59 1.87
C SER A 159 -8.02 59.72 2.65
N ASP A 160 -8.38 60.24 3.83
CA ASP A 160 -9.45 59.81 4.73
C ASP A 160 -10.83 59.56 4.08
N GLY A 161 -11.67 58.80 4.80
CA GLY A 161 -13.06 58.53 4.41
C GLY A 161 -13.85 57.71 5.44
N ASP A 162 -13.89 58.16 6.70
CA ASP A 162 -14.80 57.63 7.73
C ASP A 162 -16.27 57.75 7.30
N ASP A 163 -17.09 56.68 7.44
CA ASP A 163 -18.41 56.81 8.09
C ASP A 163 -19.32 55.56 8.18
N ARG A 164 -19.89 55.41 9.39
CA ARG A 164 -21.28 54.99 9.72
C ARG A 164 -21.85 53.61 9.25
N ASN A 165 -21.85 52.71 10.25
CA ASN A 165 -23.06 52.23 10.95
C ASN A 165 -24.17 51.50 10.15
N ARG A 166 -24.37 50.20 10.46
CA ARG A 166 -25.73 49.61 10.56
C ARG A 166 -25.86 48.50 11.61
N LYS A 167 -26.31 48.89 12.80
CA LYS A 167 -26.89 47.99 13.82
C LYS A 167 -27.98 47.08 13.25
N ARG A 168 -27.96 45.78 13.56
CA ARG A 168 -29.19 45.00 13.85
C ARG A 168 -29.01 44.04 15.03
N ARG A 169 -29.49 44.47 16.20
CA ARG A 169 -29.79 43.58 17.34
C ARG A 169 -31.06 42.77 17.05
N ARG A 170 -31.13 41.53 17.55
CA ARG A 170 -32.37 40.97 18.12
C ARG A 170 -32.08 40.44 19.54
N ARG A 171 -33.05 40.61 20.44
CA ARG A 171 -33.03 40.27 21.88
C ARG A 171 -34.45 39.77 22.26
N ARG A 172 -34.56 39.14 23.43
CA ARG A 172 -35.75 38.49 24.06
C ARG A 172 -35.95 37.04 23.61
N ARG A 173 -36.32 36.09 24.47
CA ARG A 173 -36.59 36.01 25.95
C ARG A 173 -36.24 34.54 26.32
N GLY A 174 -35.83 34.14 27.52
CA GLY A 174 -35.98 34.75 28.83
C GLY A 174 -37.02 34.01 29.68
N ARG A 175 -36.61 32.96 30.41
CA ARG A 175 -37.23 32.49 31.67
C ARG A 175 -36.14 31.87 32.56
N LYS A 176 -36.31 32.03 33.87
CA LYS A 176 -35.38 31.76 34.98
C LYS A 176 -36.18 31.07 36.11
N ASP A 177 -35.48 30.56 37.13
CA ASP A 177 -36.02 30.05 38.42
C ASP A 177 -36.76 28.70 38.28
N GLY A 178 -36.64 27.67 39.11
CA GLY A 178 -35.88 27.41 40.35
C GLY A 178 -36.24 25.98 40.85
N ASP A 179 -35.79 25.43 41.99
CA ASP A 179 -34.68 25.68 42.93
C ASP A 179 -34.72 24.57 44.03
N GLY A 180 -33.61 24.25 44.74
CA GLY A 180 -33.61 23.46 46.01
C GLY A 180 -33.14 21.98 46.02
N ASP A 181 -31.92 21.75 46.51
CA ASP A 181 -31.57 21.12 47.81
C ASP A 181 -32.04 19.71 48.30
N VAL A 182 -31.05 19.04 48.96
CA VAL A 182 -31.10 18.12 50.14
C VAL A 182 -31.18 16.57 49.99
N GLU A 183 -30.07 15.96 50.45
CA GLU A 183 -29.77 14.74 51.25
C GLU A 183 -30.69 13.49 51.41
N GLN A 184 -29.99 12.34 51.42
CA GLN A 184 -30.03 11.15 52.31
C GLN A 184 -31.27 10.23 52.50
N ASP A 185 -30.93 8.93 52.50
CA ASP A 185 -31.40 7.81 53.32
C ASP A 185 -32.90 7.42 53.43
N GLY A 186 -33.22 6.31 52.74
CA GLY A 186 -33.39 5.01 53.42
C GLY A 186 -34.69 4.67 54.20
N ALA A 187 -35.56 3.85 53.58
CA ALA A 187 -36.42 2.82 54.22
C ALA A 187 -37.08 1.99 53.09
N ALA A 188 -37.08 0.65 52.99
CA ALA A 188 -37.28 -0.48 53.93
C ALA A 188 -38.73 -1.05 53.94
N ALA A 189 -38.90 -2.24 53.37
CA ALA A 189 -39.99 -3.24 53.56
C ALA A 189 -39.72 -4.43 52.59
N ASP A 190 -40.15 -5.69 52.77
CA ASP A 190 -40.54 -6.60 53.86
C ASP A 190 -40.55 -7.99 53.17
N GLY A 191 -40.00 -9.11 53.64
CA GLY A 191 -39.22 -9.46 54.84
C GLY A 191 -39.17 -10.99 54.97
N ARG A 192 -38.92 -11.51 56.19
CA ARG A 192 -39.21 -12.91 56.65
C ARG A 192 -38.33 -14.03 56.03
N ARG A 193 -37.75 -14.98 56.77
CA ARG A 193 -37.86 -15.41 58.18
C ARG A 193 -36.56 -16.05 58.69
N ASP A 194 -36.19 -15.70 59.91
CA ASP A 194 -35.85 -16.58 61.04
C ASP A 194 -35.34 -18.03 60.79
N ALA A 195 -34.12 -18.30 61.27
CA ALA A 195 -33.87 -19.33 62.32
C ALA A 195 -32.43 -19.18 62.89
N ALA A 196 -32.24 -19.49 64.18
CA ALA A 196 -31.02 -19.19 64.94
C ALA A 196 -30.26 -20.43 65.47
N GLY A 197 -29.01 -20.23 65.91
CA GLY A 197 -28.23 -21.16 66.75
C GLY A 197 -26.80 -21.40 66.23
N ARG A 198 -25.74 -20.74 66.75
CA ARG A 198 -25.04 -20.84 68.05
C ARG A 198 -24.09 -22.06 68.21
N GLY A 199 -22.88 -21.79 68.74
CA GLY A 199 -21.88 -22.76 69.23
C GLY A 199 -20.84 -23.14 68.16
N GLU A 200 -19.65 -22.53 68.07
CA GLU A 200 -18.55 -22.40 69.05
C GLU A 200 -17.97 -23.70 69.64
N ARG A 201 -16.78 -24.05 69.10
CA ARG A 201 -15.55 -24.57 69.73
C ARG A 201 -15.44 -26.00 70.29
N ASP A 202 -14.32 -26.59 69.86
CA ASP A 202 -13.23 -27.18 70.66
C ASP A 202 -13.07 -28.72 70.79
N ARG A 203 -11.82 -29.13 70.45
CA ARG A 203 -11.02 -30.27 70.95
C ARG A 203 -11.48 -31.71 70.68
N GLY A 204 -10.52 -32.54 70.24
CA GLY A 204 -10.62 -33.99 70.33
C GLY A 204 -9.65 -34.78 69.46
N ALA A 205 -8.35 -34.79 69.80
CA ALA A 205 -7.40 -35.70 69.16
C ALA A 205 -7.69 -37.17 69.51
N ARG A 206 -7.39 -38.10 68.59
CA ARG A 206 -6.91 -39.46 68.89
C ARG A 206 -6.48 -40.22 67.64
N ASP A 207 -5.22 -40.65 67.65
CA ASP A 207 -4.68 -41.64 66.73
C ASP A 207 -5.36 -43.00 66.88
N ARG A 208 -5.38 -43.77 65.79
CA ARG A 208 -5.28 -45.24 65.82
C ARG A 208 -5.02 -45.82 64.44
N ASP A 209 -3.83 -46.36 64.25
CA ASP A 209 -3.55 -47.30 63.16
C ASP A 209 -4.44 -48.55 63.25
N ARG A 210 -4.95 -49.01 62.11
CA ARG A 210 -5.00 -50.43 61.75
C ARG A 210 -5.40 -50.67 60.29
N ASN A 211 -4.38 -50.92 59.47
CA ASN A 211 -4.23 -52.11 58.61
C ASN A 211 -5.51 -52.80 58.08
N GLY A 212 -5.62 -52.94 56.74
CA GLY A 212 -6.33 -54.12 56.18
C GLY A 212 -7.19 -53.93 54.92
N ARG A 213 -6.53 -53.88 53.76
CA ARG A 213 -6.93 -54.55 52.50
C ARG A 213 -8.40 -54.53 52.03
N ASN A 214 -8.56 -53.94 50.83
CA ASN A 214 -9.25 -54.53 49.67
C ASN A 214 -10.80 -54.46 49.60
N ARG A 215 -11.34 -53.51 48.81
CA ARG A 215 -11.96 -53.78 47.49
C ARG A 215 -12.48 -52.51 46.78
N ARG A 216 -12.46 -52.61 45.45
CA ARG A 216 -13.08 -51.76 44.40
C ARG A 216 -14.34 -50.98 44.85
N ASP A 217 -14.43 -49.69 44.52
CA ASP A 217 -15.18 -49.25 43.31
C ASP A 217 -15.12 -47.72 43.03
N ARG A 218 -15.16 -47.39 41.74
CA ARG A 218 -15.66 -46.15 41.09
C ARG A 218 -15.53 -44.79 41.81
N GLY A 219 -14.57 -44.00 41.35
CA GLY A 219 -14.58 -42.53 41.43
C GLY A 219 -14.00 -41.94 40.14
N GLY A 220 -14.84 -41.32 39.31
CA GLY A 220 -14.43 -40.86 37.97
C GLY A 220 -13.77 -39.49 38.02
N GLU A 221 -12.43 -39.44 38.10
CA GLU A 221 -11.68 -38.22 37.82
C GLU A 221 -11.76 -37.88 36.32
N ARG A 222 -12.78 -37.08 35.96
CA ARG A 222 -12.69 -36.16 34.80
C ARG A 222 -11.74 -35.01 35.15
N GLY A 223 -10.50 -35.36 35.49
CA GLY A 223 -9.40 -34.42 35.50
C GLY A 223 -9.14 -34.01 34.06
N ASP A 224 -9.29 -32.72 33.78
CA ASP A 224 -9.09 -32.14 32.47
C ASP A 224 -7.66 -32.45 31.99
N ARG A 225 -7.54 -33.39 31.05
CA ARG A 225 -6.27 -33.68 30.39
C ARG A 225 -6.00 -32.55 29.42
N VAL A 226 -5.44 -31.46 29.96
CA VAL A 226 -4.57 -30.55 29.22
C VAL A 226 -3.71 -31.43 28.32
N ARG A 227 -3.93 -31.35 27.00
CA ARG A 227 -3.25 -32.22 26.04
C ARG A 227 -1.76 -32.02 26.27
N ALA A 228 -1.08 -33.07 26.72
CA ALA A 228 0.39 -33.13 26.72
C ALA A 228 0.84 -32.68 25.33
N GLY A 229 1.84 -31.78 25.29
CA GLY A 229 2.16 -31.00 24.11
C GLY A 229 2.20 -31.88 22.87
N ARG A 230 1.37 -31.56 21.87
CA ARG A 230 1.56 -32.07 20.51
C ARG A 230 2.90 -31.49 20.09
N ASP A 231 3.93 -32.32 20.00
CA ASP A 231 5.24 -31.89 19.54
C ASP A 231 5.05 -31.10 18.25
N VAL A 232 5.57 -29.87 18.22
CA VAL A 232 5.44 -29.00 17.05
C VAL A 232 6.46 -29.47 16.03
N LEU A 233 6.09 -30.57 15.36
CA LEU A 233 6.77 -31.17 14.23
C LEU A 233 6.64 -30.21 13.04
N GLY A 234 7.58 -29.28 12.97
CA GLY A 234 7.79 -28.38 11.85
C GLY A 234 9.27 -28.33 11.50
N ASP A 235 9.56 -28.08 10.23
CA ASP A 235 10.89 -27.73 9.80
C ASP A 235 11.14 -26.25 10.15
N TRP A 236 11.78 -26.04 11.31
CA TRP A 236 12.06 -24.70 11.85
C TRP A 236 13.22 -24.00 11.14
N GLU A 237 14.01 -24.73 10.33
CA GLU A 237 15.14 -24.21 9.56
C GLU A 237 14.77 -23.91 8.10
N ARG A 238 13.51 -24.16 7.72
CA ARG A 238 13.01 -23.91 6.38
C ARG A 238 13.05 -22.43 6.01
N GLU A 239 13.66 -22.14 4.86
CA GLU A 239 13.59 -20.84 4.20
C GLU A 239 12.18 -20.58 3.61
N PRO A 240 11.65 -19.35 3.71
CA PRO A 240 10.38 -18.99 3.08
C PRO A 240 10.53 -19.05 1.56
N GLY A 241 9.56 -19.68 0.89
CA GLY A 241 9.57 -19.83 -0.55
C GLY A 241 9.33 -18.51 -1.27
N GLU A 242 9.84 -18.37 -2.49
CA GLU A 242 9.59 -17.17 -3.31
C GLU A 242 8.07 -17.01 -3.54
N GLY A 243 7.53 -15.84 -3.17
CA GLY A 243 6.09 -15.55 -3.19
C GLY A 243 5.28 -15.99 -1.95
N GLU A 244 5.91 -16.59 -0.94
CA GLU A 244 5.23 -17.00 0.30
C GLU A 244 4.70 -15.79 1.10
N THR A 245 3.42 -15.84 1.46
CA THR A 245 2.73 -14.76 2.17
C THR A 245 2.95 -14.83 3.67
N VAL A 246 3.40 -13.72 4.26
CA VAL A 246 3.73 -13.62 5.70
C VAL A 246 3.05 -12.39 6.30
N GLY A 247 2.73 -12.43 7.59
CA GLY A 247 2.23 -11.28 8.34
C GLY A 247 0.89 -10.75 7.80
N ILE A 248 0.88 -9.52 7.29
CA ILE A 248 -0.33 -8.87 6.75
C ILE A 248 -0.84 -9.62 5.51
N GLY A 249 0.05 -9.98 4.58
CA GLY A 249 -0.34 -10.71 3.37
C GLY A 249 -0.94 -12.09 3.66
N LEU A 250 -0.46 -12.76 4.71
CA LEU A 250 -1.04 -14.03 5.19
C LEU A 250 -2.45 -13.83 5.74
N VAL A 251 -2.69 -12.75 6.50
CA VAL A 251 -4.03 -12.41 7.03
C VAL A 251 -5.03 -12.12 5.91
N GLU A 252 -4.62 -11.35 4.89
CA GLU A 252 -5.46 -11.06 3.73
C GLU A 252 -5.75 -12.32 2.90
N ALA A 253 -4.77 -13.21 2.74
CA ALA A 253 -4.96 -14.49 2.08
C ALA A 253 -5.95 -15.39 2.86
N LEU A 254 -5.87 -15.45 4.20
CA LEU A 254 -6.82 -16.18 5.05
C LEU A 254 -8.25 -15.62 4.95
N GLU A 255 -8.41 -14.30 4.96
CA GLU A 255 -9.70 -13.64 4.77
C GLU A 255 -10.29 -13.96 3.40
N ARG A 256 -9.47 -13.94 2.33
CA ARG A 256 -9.87 -14.28 0.97
C ARG A 256 -10.27 -15.76 0.84
N ALA A 257 -9.49 -16.68 1.42
CA ALA A 257 -9.74 -18.12 1.38
C ALA A 257 -11.06 -18.50 2.09
N LEU A 258 -11.39 -17.82 3.20
CA LEU A 258 -12.70 -17.92 3.84
C LEU A 258 -13.79 -17.28 2.96
N SER A 259 -13.62 -16.02 2.56
CA SER A 259 -14.62 -15.24 1.80
C SER A 259 -15.05 -15.91 0.48
N ALA A 260 -14.10 -16.50 -0.25
CA ALA A 260 -14.36 -17.18 -1.53
C ALA A 260 -15.18 -18.48 -1.38
N ARG A 261 -15.24 -19.05 -0.17
CA ARG A 261 -15.92 -20.31 0.13
C ARG A 261 -16.81 -20.15 1.36
N GLN A 262 -17.93 -19.45 1.20
CA GLN A 262 -19.01 -19.41 2.21
C GLN A 262 -19.31 -20.84 2.67
N GLY A 263 -19.14 -21.11 3.97
CA GLY A 263 -19.16 -22.46 4.50
C GLY A 263 -18.92 -22.50 6.01
N PRO A 264 -18.84 -23.70 6.60
CA PRO A 264 -18.59 -23.84 8.03
C PRO A 264 -17.17 -23.37 8.41
N ALA A 265 -16.99 -23.02 9.68
CA ALA A 265 -15.69 -22.72 10.28
C ALA A 265 -14.66 -23.83 9.98
N ARG A 266 -13.43 -23.44 9.62
CA ARG A 266 -12.36 -24.37 9.20
C ARG A 266 -11.24 -24.44 10.22
N SER A 267 -10.60 -25.60 10.34
CA SER A 267 -9.39 -25.75 11.18
C SER A 267 -8.21 -24.94 10.63
N HIS A 268 -7.27 -24.59 11.50
CA HIS A 268 -6.02 -23.93 11.07
C HIS A 268 -5.22 -24.79 10.07
N GLU A 269 -5.28 -26.11 10.19
CA GLU A 269 -4.66 -27.07 9.26
C GLU A 269 -5.36 -27.06 7.89
N GLN A 270 -6.69 -27.03 7.84
CA GLN A 270 -7.43 -26.87 6.57
C GLN A 270 -7.17 -25.51 5.91
N LEU A 271 -7.02 -24.44 6.68
CA LEU A 271 -6.68 -23.12 6.14
C LEU A 271 -5.26 -23.09 5.58
N ALA A 272 -4.30 -23.69 6.29
CA ALA A 272 -2.93 -23.86 5.77
C ALA A 272 -2.92 -24.68 4.48
N GLN A 273 -3.67 -25.78 4.41
CA GLN A 273 -3.79 -26.62 3.21
C GLN A 273 -4.32 -25.83 2.00
N LEU A 274 -5.36 -25.01 2.19
CA LEU A 274 -5.90 -24.15 1.12
C LEU A 274 -4.86 -23.13 0.63
N LEU A 275 -4.10 -22.52 1.54
CA LEU A 275 -3.05 -21.57 1.15
C LEU A 275 -1.86 -22.25 0.45
N VAL A 276 -1.57 -23.51 0.75
CA VAL A 276 -0.58 -24.30 0.00
C VAL A 276 -1.11 -24.66 -1.39
N GLU A 277 -2.38 -25.05 -1.52
CA GLU A 277 -3.05 -25.29 -2.82
C GLU A 277 -3.10 -24.02 -3.69
N GLU A 278 -3.26 -22.84 -3.09
CA GLU A 278 -3.22 -21.54 -3.78
C GLU A 278 -1.79 -21.00 -4.03
N GLY A 279 -0.74 -21.73 -3.64
CA GLY A 279 0.66 -21.30 -3.77
C GLY A 279 1.04 -20.09 -2.89
N ARG A 280 0.24 -19.77 -1.87
CA ARG A 280 0.43 -18.66 -0.92
C ARG A 280 1.27 -19.03 0.29
N LEU A 281 1.36 -20.31 0.58
CA LEU A 281 2.30 -20.94 1.50
C LEU A 281 2.94 -22.12 0.78
N GLN A 282 4.08 -22.61 1.27
CA GLN A 282 4.68 -23.86 0.79
C GLN A 282 4.86 -24.84 1.97
N GLY A 283 5.20 -26.10 1.72
CA GLY A 283 5.40 -27.11 2.78
C GLY A 283 4.11 -27.74 3.33
N SER A 284 4.19 -28.40 4.49
CA SER A 284 3.07 -29.22 5.01
C SER A 284 2.07 -28.41 5.83
N ALA A 285 0.77 -28.59 5.53
CA ALA A 285 -0.32 -27.89 6.21
C ALA A 285 -0.33 -28.09 7.74
N ALA A 286 0.02 -29.29 8.21
CA ALA A 286 0.11 -29.61 9.63
C ALA A 286 1.22 -28.82 10.36
N ALA A 287 2.37 -28.60 9.73
CA ALA A 287 3.46 -27.79 10.29
C ALA A 287 3.15 -26.28 10.23
N LEU A 288 2.35 -25.84 9.26
CA LEU A 288 1.94 -24.44 9.08
C LEU A 288 0.76 -24.01 9.96
N ALA A 289 -0.05 -24.95 10.47
CA ALA A 289 -1.23 -24.66 11.28
C ALA A 289 -0.95 -23.74 12.50
N PRO A 290 0.17 -23.89 13.25
CA PRO A 290 0.55 -22.94 14.32
C PRO A 290 0.82 -21.52 13.81
N THR A 291 1.42 -21.38 12.61
CA THR A 291 1.70 -20.09 11.97
C THR A 291 0.41 -19.38 11.56
N VAL A 292 -0.54 -20.11 10.96
CA VAL A 292 -1.89 -19.61 10.67
C VAL A 292 -2.61 -19.20 11.96
N ALA A 293 -2.56 -20.04 13.01
CA ALA A 293 -3.14 -19.73 14.32
C ALA A 293 -2.50 -18.51 15.00
N ALA A 294 -1.20 -18.28 14.79
CA ALA A 294 -0.52 -17.09 15.27
C ALA A 294 -0.94 -15.83 14.50
N ALA A 295 -1.03 -15.91 13.17
CA ALA A 295 -1.46 -14.80 12.32
C ALA A 295 -2.89 -14.33 12.64
N VAL A 296 -3.84 -15.27 12.76
CA VAL A 296 -5.25 -14.99 13.13
C VAL A 296 -5.34 -14.33 14.51
N ARG A 297 -4.64 -14.87 15.52
CA ARG A 297 -4.63 -14.30 16.88
C ARG A 297 -3.99 -12.91 16.91
N ALA A 298 -2.89 -12.71 16.18
CA ALA A 298 -2.22 -11.42 16.09
C ALA A 298 -3.10 -10.35 15.42
N ASP A 299 -3.86 -10.70 14.37
CA ASP A 299 -4.79 -9.76 13.75
C ASP A 299 -5.94 -9.37 14.66
N ASN A 300 -6.57 -10.36 15.31
CA ASN A 300 -7.63 -10.11 16.27
C ASN A 300 -7.15 -9.27 17.46
N ALA A 301 -5.93 -9.49 17.96
CA ALA A 301 -5.33 -8.68 19.01
C ALA A 301 -5.07 -7.23 18.56
N ARG A 302 -4.56 -7.01 17.33
CA ARG A 302 -4.40 -5.67 16.75
C ARG A 302 -5.75 -4.95 16.62
N ALA A 303 -6.76 -5.63 16.10
CA ALA A 303 -8.10 -5.08 15.97
C ALA A 303 -8.66 -4.64 17.35
N GLN A 304 -8.54 -5.50 18.37
CA GLN A 304 -8.98 -5.18 19.73
C GLN A 304 -8.24 -3.97 20.33
N LEU A 305 -6.91 -3.87 20.15
CA LEU A 305 -6.13 -2.70 20.61
C LEU A 305 -6.54 -1.40 19.91
N GLN A 306 -7.03 -1.48 18.67
CA GLN A 306 -7.56 -0.36 17.90
C GLN A 306 -9.05 -0.06 18.18
N GLY A 307 -9.69 -0.78 19.12
CA GLY A 307 -11.13 -0.67 19.38
C GLY A 307 -12.00 -1.19 18.22
N ALA A 308 -11.42 -1.89 17.26
CA ALA A 308 -12.08 -2.45 16.09
C ALA A 308 -12.61 -3.87 16.37
N ARG A 309 -13.61 -4.28 15.57
CA ARG A 309 -14.15 -5.65 15.61
C ARG A 309 -13.08 -6.65 15.12
N PRO A 310 -12.84 -7.77 15.83
CA PRO A 310 -11.98 -8.85 15.33
C PRO A 310 -12.43 -9.35 13.96
N ARG A 311 -11.49 -9.55 13.04
CA ARG A 311 -11.77 -10.01 11.66
C ARG A 311 -12.25 -11.47 11.65
N PHE A 312 -11.60 -12.30 12.45
CA PHE A 312 -11.90 -13.72 12.57
C PHE A 312 -12.54 -14.04 13.92
N ARG A 313 -13.41 -15.03 13.94
CA ARG A 313 -13.91 -15.66 15.15
C ARG A 313 -13.27 -17.03 15.29
N VAL A 314 -12.73 -17.34 16.46
CA VAL A 314 -11.98 -18.58 16.74
C VAL A 314 -12.65 -19.35 17.85
N TRP A 315 -12.98 -20.62 17.59
CA TRP A 315 -13.66 -21.53 18.51
C TRP A 315 -12.86 -22.83 18.62
N GLY A 316 -12.00 -22.92 19.63
CA GLY A 316 -11.06 -24.04 19.74
C GLY A 316 -10.07 -24.01 18.58
N ASP A 317 -10.19 -24.97 17.66
CA ASP A 317 -9.37 -25.04 16.44
C ASP A 317 -10.07 -24.44 15.20
N ALA A 318 -11.38 -24.18 15.27
CA ALA A 318 -12.16 -23.71 14.12
C ALA A 318 -12.13 -22.18 13.99
N VAL A 319 -11.97 -21.69 12.76
CA VAL A 319 -11.88 -20.28 12.39
C VAL A 319 -12.94 -19.94 11.34
N GLU A 320 -13.67 -18.84 11.56
CA GLU A 320 -14.66 -18.29 10.64
C GLU A 320 -14.52 -16.76 10.56
N LEU A 321 -15.13 -16.13 9.54
CA LEU A 321 -15.21 -14.66 9.50
C LEU A 321 -16.27 -14.17 10.49
N THR A 322 -15.95 -13.15 11.29
CA THR A 322 -16.90 -12.58 12.26
C THR A 322 -18.19 -12.12 11.58
N ASP A 323 -18.07 -11.60 10.35
CA ASP A 323 -19.15 -11.13 9.49
C ASP A 323 -20.22 -12.18 9.21
N TRP A 324 -19.86 -13.47 9.10
CA TRP A 324 -20.83 -14.55 8.89
C TRP A 324 -21.81 -14.74 10.06
N SER A 325 -21.41 -14.31 11.25
CA SER A 325 -22.24 -14.41 12.46
C SER A 325 -23.19 -13.22 12.68
N LEU A 326 -23.23 -12.26 11.73
CA LEU A 326 -23.98 -11.01 11.86
C LEU A 326 -25.02 -10.83 10.74
N PRO A 327 -26.21 -10.30 11.03
CA PRO A 327 -27.19 -9.95 10.01
C PRO A 327 -26.63 -8.91 9.02
N ASN A 328 -26.99 -9.03 7.74
CA ASN A 328 -26.54 -8.12 6.68
C ASN A 328 -26.82 -6.62 7.01
N ASP A 329 -27.94 -6.33 7.68
CA ASP A 329 -28.26 -4.94 8.04
C ASP A 329 -27.38 -4.39 9.17
N ALA A 330 -26.89 -5.25 10.07
CA ALA A 330 -25.87 -4.86 11.05
C ALA A 330 -24.52 -4.58 10.36
N LEU A 331 -24.13 -5.39 9.37
CA LEU A 331 -22.93 -5.15 8.57
C LEU A 331 -23.01 -3.84 7.77
N ARG A 332 -24.17 -3.54 7.17
CA ARG A 332 -24.45 -2.27 6.49
C ARG A 332 -24.35 -1.08 7.45
N ALA A 333 -25.03 -1.15 8.59
CA ALA A 333 -25.01 -0.09 9.60
C ALA A 333 -23.59 0.18 10.15
N GLU A 334 -22.81 -0.87 10.42
CA GLU A 334 -21.41 -0.71 10.81
C GLU A 334 -20.54 -0.10 9.68
N ALA A 335 -20.75 -0.50 8.42
CA ALA A 335 -20.02 0.08 7.29
C ALA A 335 -20.35 1.57 7.11
N GLU A 336 -21.61 1.96 7.31
CA GLU A 336 -22.03 3.36 7.33
C GLU A 336 -21.41 4.12 8.51
N LEU A 337 -21.38 3.54 9.71
CA LEU A 337 -20.73 4.11 10.89
C LEU A 337 -19.23 4.34 10.65
N ARG A 338 -18.49 3.34 10.13
CA ARG A 338 -17.07 3.48 9.78
C ARG A 338 -16.83 4.59 8.76
N ARG A 339 -17.66 4.65 7.70
CA ARG A 339 -17.60 5.72 6.69
C ARG A 339 -17.93 7.10 7.28
N ALA A 340 -18.87 7.18 8.22
CA ALA A 340 -19.23 8.43 8.89
C ALA A 340 -18.10 8.91 9.84
N LEU A 341 -17.52 7.99 10.61
CA LEU A 341 -16.38 8.27 11.48
C LEU A 341 -15.17 8.75 10.68
N GLY A 342 -14.79 8.04 9.60
CA GLY A 342 -13.68 8.45 8.74
C GLY A 342 -13.89 9.84 8.10
N ARG A 343 -15.12 10.18 7.70
CA ARG A 343 -15.46 11.55 7.24
C ARG A 343 -15.34 12.59 8.34
N GLN A 344 -15.68 12.24 9.59
CA GLN A 344 -15.55 13.14 10.74
C GLN A 344 -14.08 13.35 11.11
N GLN A 345 -13.27 12.30 11.17
CA GLN A 345 -11.83 12.36 11.41
C GLN A 345 -11.15 13.20 10.33
N GLU A 346 -11.43 12.96 9.05
CA GLU A 346 -10.88 13.76 7.94
C GLU A 346 -11.33 15.24 7.98
N ALA A 347 -12.54 15.53 8.48
CA ALA A 347 -12.97 16.92 8.71
C ALA A 347 -12.20 17.57 9.87
N VAL A 348 -11.93 16.84 10.95
CA VAL A 348 -11.13 17.29 12.10
C VAL A 348 -9.66 17.51 11.70
N ARG A 349 -9.03 16.55 11.01
CA ARG A 349 -7.64 16.64 10.51
C ARG A 349 -7.44 17.85 9.60
N ARG A 350 -8.38 18.12 8.67
CA ARG A 350 -8.35 19.36 7.85
C ARG A 350 -8.67 20.64 8.63
N GLY A 351 -9.31 20.55 9.79
CA GLY A 351 -9.42 21.64 10.75
C GLY A 351 -8.09 21.92 11.43
N PHE A 352 -7.50 20.88 12.02
CA PHE A 352 -6.19 20.88 12.67
C PHE A 352 -5.09 21.43 11.76
N LEU A 353 -4.95 20.91 10.54
CA LEU A 353 -3.90 21.34 9.61
C LEU A 353 -3.99 22.82 9.21
N ARG A 354 -5.19 23.42 9.18
CA ARG A 354 -5.32 24.87 9.00
C ARG A 354 -4.80 25.63 10.20
N MET A 355 -5.17 25.22 11.41
CA MET A 355 -4.63 25.82 12.64
C MET A 355 -3.10 25.70 12.72
N VAL A 356 -2.55 24.53 12.37
CA VAL A 356 -1.09 24.29 12.29
C VAL A 356 -0.43 25.16 11.23
N GLY A 357 -1.08 25.35 10.07
CA GLY A 357 -0.64 26.26 9.01
C GLY A 357 -0.66 27.74 9.40
N ASP A 358 -1.47 28.12 10.39
CA ASP A 358 -1.55 29.48 10.95
C ASP A 358 -0.60 29.70 12.16
N LEU A 359 -0.06 28.64 12.78
CA LEU A 359 0.83 28.75 13.95
C LEU A 359 2.13 29.50 13.63
N PRO A 360 2.68 30.31 14.55
CA PRO A 360 4.04 30.83 14.44
C PRO A 360 5.07 29.70 14.32
N ASN A 361 6.20 29.94 13.64
CA ASN A 361 7.25 28.93 13.42
C ASN A 361 7.75 28.26 14.72
N ALA A 362 7.79 28.99 15.85
CA ALA A 362 8.13 28.42 17.14
C ALA A 362 7.10 27.39 17.63
N GLY A 363 5.80 27.69 17.52
CA GLY A 363 4.73 26.77 17.92
C GLY A 363 4.60 25.55 17.01
N LEU A 364 4.84 25.72 15.70
CA LEU A 364 4.95 24.61 14.76
C LEU A 364 6.11 23.67 15.15
N LEU A 365 7.27 24.22 15.48
CA LEU A 365 8.43 23.43 15.93
C LEU A 365 8.20 22.75 17.27
N GLU A 366 7.54 23.41 18.22
CA GLU A 366 7.19 22.83 19.52
C GLU A 366 6.22 21.65 19.37
N LEU A 367 5.19 21.79 18.53
CA LEU A 367 4.24 20.73 18.22
C LEU A 367 4.92 19.54 17.51
N VAL A 368 5.73 19.80 16.49
CA VAL A 368 6.46 18.75 15.76
C VAL A 368 7.50 18.06 16.66
N ALA A 369 8.23 18.80 17.50
CA ALA A 369 9.16 18.21 18.46
C ALA A 369 8.44 17.37 19.51
N SER A 370 7.26 17.79 19.97
CA SER A 370 6.42 17.02 20.89
C SER A 370 5.97 15.69 20.26
N TRP A 371 5.54 15.71 19.00
CA TRP A 371 5.19 14.51 18.24
C TRP A 371 6.41 13.59 18.03
N LEU A 372 7.55 14.14 17.60
CA LEU A 372 8.79 13.37 17.40
C LEU A 372 9.27 12.69 18.70
N ASN A 373 9.19 13.38 19.84
CA ASN A 373 9.50 12.78 21.15
C ASN A 373 8.53 11.63 21.49
N ALA A 374 7.23 11.77 21.19
CA ALA A 374 6.22 10.74 21.42
C ALA A 374 6.38 9.52 20.49
N GLU A 375 6.88 9.71 19.26
CA GLU A 375 7.33 8.63 18.35
C GLU A 375 8.66 7.97 18.77
N GLY A 376 9.27 8.40 19.87
CA GLY A 376 10.52 7.84 20.39
C GLY A 376 11.80 8.41 19.78
N VAL A 377 11.74 9.56 19.11
CA VAL A 377 12.94 10.28 18.66
C VAL A 377 13.53 11.08 19.82
N VAL A 378 14.74 10.70 20.25
CA VAL A 378 15.48 11.35 21.34
C VAL A 378 16.63 12.20 20.81
N GLY A 379 17.14 13.13 21.65
CA GLY A 379 18.32 13.94 21.30
C GLY A 379 18.09 14.94 20.17
N LEU A 380 16.84 15.39 19.98
CA LEU A 380 16.46 16.36 18.95
C LEU A 380 17.30 17.63 19.03
N ARG A 381 17.99 17.96 17.93
CA ARG A 381 18.81 19.17 17.77
C ARG A 381 18.49 19.84 16.44
N ALA A 382 18.48 21.18 16.43
CA ALA A 382 18.43 21.93 15.17
C ALA A 382 19.76 21.79 14.41
N VAL A 383 19.67 21.64 13.10
CA VAL A 383 20.80 21.62 12.17
C VAL A 383 20.68 22.88 11.30
N ARG A 384 21.77 23.62 11.12
CA ARG A 384 21.84 24.64 10.05
C ARG A 384 22.49 24.02 8.83
N ARG A 385 21.82 24.08 7.68
CA ARG A 385 22.38 23.69 6.39
C ARG A 385 22.57 24.96 5.52
N PRO A 386 23.68 25.07 4.76
CA PRO A 386 23.80 26.09 3.73
C PRO A 386 22.66 25.97 2.71
N GLY A 387 22.05 27.08 2.33
CA GLY A 387 20.93 27.10 1.35
C GLY A 387 19.55 26.72 1.89
N SER A 388 19.38 26.39 3.18
CA SER A 388 18.05 26.17 3.78
C SER A 388 17.13 27.38 3.59
N GLN A 389 15.90 27.14 3.15
CA GLN A 389 14.91 28.21 3.04
C GLN A 389 14.32 28.58 4.41
N ARG A 390 13.79 29.81 4.54
CA ARG A 390 13.22 30.32 5.82
C ARG A 390 12.03 29.51 6.35
N ASN A 391 11.36 28.77 5.47
CA ASN A 391 10.17 27.95 5.76
C ASN A 391 10.48 26.45 5.83
N GLU A 392 11.77 26.09 5.95
CA GLU A 392 12.29 24.74 6.08
C GLU A 392 13.05 24.59 7.39
N PHE A 393 12.72 23.57 8.19
CA PHE A 393 13.38 23.31 9.46
C PHE A 393 14.11 21.98 9.42
N HIS A 394 15.41 22.02 9.70
CA HIS A 394 16.27 20.85 9.68
C HIS A 394 16.59 20.43 11.11
N LEU A 395 16.24 19.21 11.46
CA LEU A 395 16.44 18.59 12.77
C LEU A 395 17.23 17.30 12.60
N ALA A 396 17.99 16.93 13.63
CA ALA A 396 18.59 15.61 13.75
C ALA A 396 18.27 15.02 15.13
N GLY A 397 18.19 13.70 15.22
CA GLY A 397 17.98 12.98 16.48
C GLY A 397 18.29 11.50 16.33
N THR A 398 17.82 10.69 17.27
CA THR A 398 17.95 9.24 17.24
C THR A 398 16.61 8.61 17.53
N LEU A 399 16.08 7.86 16.56
CA LEU A 399 14.85 7.08 16.74
C LEU A 399 15.16 5.84 17.57
N ARG A 400 14.46 5.67 18.70
CA ARG A 400 14.55 4.49 19.56
C ARG A 400 13.33 3.60 19.37
N GLN A 401 13.54 2.37 18.90
CA GLN A 401 12.49 1.36 18.73
C GLN A 401 12.92 0.06 19.40
N GLY A 402 12.43 -0.17 20.62
CA GLY A 402 12.88 -1.26 21.47
C GLY A 402 14.38 -1.16 21.75
N PRO A 403 15.20 -2.19 21.43
CA PRO A 403 16.66 -2.15 21.58
C PRO A 403 17.38 -1.42 20.43
N HIS A 404 16.69 -1.02 19.37
CA HIS A 404 17.32 -0.40 18.19
C HIS A 404 17.42 1.12 18.31
N GLU A 405 18.57 1.66 17.94
CA GLU A 405 18.85 3.09 17.84
C GLU A 405 19.23 3.45 16.39
N LEU A 406 18.50 4.38 15.78
CA LEU A 406 18.70 4.80 14.40
C LEU A 406 18.93 6.32 14.31
N PRO A 407 20.13 6.78 13.91
CA PRO A 407 20.38 8.19 13.62
C PRO A 407 19.44 8.69 12.52
N LEU A 408 18.64 9.71 12.85
CA LEU A 408 17.51 10.19 12.03
C LEU A 408 17.71 11.67 11.68
N ALA A 409 17.61 11.99 10.39
CA ALA A 409 17.39 13.35 9.91
C ALA A 409 15.87 13.61 9.81
N VAL A 410 15.39 14.77 10.25
CA VAL A 410 14.00 15.19 10.05
C VAL A 410 14.01 16.57 9.40
N ILE A 411 13.31 16.70 8.28
CA ILE A 411 13.16 17.98 7.57
C ILE A 411 11.69 18.33 7.51
N VAL A 412 11.33 19.50 8.03
CA VAL A 412 9.96 19.99 8.13
C VAL A 412 9.75 21.13 7.13
N TYR A 413 8.91 20.90 6.13
CA TYR A 413 8.52 21.85 5.11
C TYR A 413 7.19 22.50 5.49
N ARG A 414 7.21 23.76 5.91
CA ARG A 414 5.97 24.52 6.18
C ARG A 414 5.19 24.76 4.88
N GLU A 415 5.89 25.00 3.79
CA GLU A 415 5.34 25.40 2.50
C GLU A 415 5.95 24.62 1.33
N GLY A 416 5.18 24.54 0.24
CA GLY A 416 5.55 23.80 -0.97
C GLY A 416 5.42 22.28 -0.84
N HIS A 417 5.18 21.61 -1.96
CA HIS A 417 5.06 20.16 -2.03
C HIS A 417 6.39 19.44 -1.78
N ILE A 418 6.35 18.22 -1.25
CA ILE A 418 7.55 17.36 -1.22
C ILE A 418 7.73 16.77 -2.63
N THR A 419 8.76 17.22 -3.33
CA THR A 419 9.09 16.82 -4.71
C THR A 419 10.25 15.82 -4.75
N ARG A 420 10.56 15.29 -5.93
CA ARG A 420 11.66 14.33 -6.13
C ARG A 420 13.01 14.93 -5.75
N GLU A 421 13.23 16.18 -6.14
CA GLU A 421 14.47 16.92 -5.93
C GLU A 421 14.76 17.09 -4.44
N ARG A 422 13.72 17.36 -3.63
CA ARG A 422 13.82 17.43 -2.16
C ARG A 422 14.28 16.08 -1.54
N VAL A 423 13.85 14.94 -2.08
CA VAL A 423 14.30 13.61 -1.60
C VAL A 423 15.76 13.35 -1.97
N VAL A 424 16.18 13.65 -3.20
CA VAL A 424 17.57 13.50 -3.67
C VAL A 424 18.52 14.40 -2.88
N ASP A 425 18.14 15.66 -2.67
CA ASP A 425 18.92 16.65 -1.92
C ASP A 425 19.09 16.26 -0.44
N VAL A 426 18.04 15.73 0.20
CA VAL A 426 18.13 15.19 1.57
C VAL A 426 19.09 14.00 1.63
N ARG A 427 19.02 13.05 0.68
CA ARG A 427 19.94 11.90 0.60
C ARG A 427 21.40 12.34 0.45
N GLY A 428 21.69 13.30 -0.41
CA GLY A 428 23.05 13.85 -0.58
C GLY A 428 23.57 14.58 0.67
N SER A 429 22.68 15.12 1.51
CA SER A 429 23.03 16.00 2.63
C SER A 429 23.00 15.36 4.03
N LEU A 430 22.74 14.05 4.14
CA LEU A 430 22.65 13.31 5.41
C LEU A 430 23.87 13.46 6.34
N HIS A 431 25.05 13.72 5.78
CA HIS A 431 26.27 13.97 6.53
C HIS A 431 26.18 15.18 7.47
N HIS A 432 25.41 16.23 7.13
CA HIS A 432 25.17 17.38 8.03
C HIS A 432 24.35 17.02 9.29
N TYR A 433 23.57 15.95 9.23
CA TYR A 433 22.67 15.53 10.30
C TYR A 433 23.36 14.62 11.32
N GLY A 434 24.70 14.51 11.27
CA GLY A 434 25.48 13.65 12.16
C GLY A 434 25.44 12.20 11.73
N ASN A 435 25.64 11.96 10.43
CA ASN A 435 25.58 10.63 9.79
C ASN A 435 24.24 9.92 10.02
N ALA A 436 23.14 10.64 9.74
CA ALA A 436 21.80 10.07 9.72
C ALA A 436 21.74 8.90 8.72
N ARG A 437 21.13 7.78 9.12
CA ARG A 437 20.95 6.57 8.30
C ARG A 437 19.54 6.46 7.71
N VAL A 438 18.62 7.31 8.17
CA VAL A 438 17.24 7.42 7.72
C VAL A 438 16.89 8.91 7.69
N ALA A 439 16.02 9.33 6.77
CA ALA A 439 15.44 10.66 6.77
C ALA A 439 13.91 10.62 6.80
N TRP A 440 13.30 11.54 7.55
CA TRP A 440 11.86 11.82 7.49
C TRP A 440 11.65 13.22 6.90
N LEU A 441 10.94 13.30 5.77
CA LEU A 441 10.52 14.55 5.16
C LEU A 441 9.04 14.75 5.52
N VAL A 442 8.77 15.81 6.27
CA VAL A 442 7.46 16.12 6.84
C VAL A 442 6.97 17.43 6.23
N GLY A 443 5.86 17.42 5.50
CA GLY A 443 5.30 18.60 4.85
C GLY A 443 3.89 18.89 5.34
N LEU A 444 3.51 20.18 5.42
CA LEU A 444 2.10 20.55 5.61
C LEU A 444 1.27 20.42 4.30
N ALA A 445 1.95 20.40 3.15
CA ALA A 445 1.38 20.19 1.83
C ALA A 445 1.46 18.72 1.36
N GLN A 446 0.91 18.43 0.19
CA GLN A 446 0.95 17.08 -0.41
C GLN A 446 2.37 16.67 -0.89
N VAL A 447 2.64 15.36 -0.86
CA VAL A 447 3.81 14.72 -1.47
C VAL A 447 3.51 14.35 -2.93
N VAL A 448 4.41 14.69 -3.86
CA VAL A 448 4.28 14.37 -5.30
C VAL A 448 4.61 12.90 -5.57
N SER A 449 4.00 12.27 -6.58
CA SER A 449 4.25 10.86 -6.93
C SER A 449 5.74 10.54 -7.16
N GLY A 450 6.44 11.37 -7.93
CA GLY A 450 7.87 11.22 -8.19
C GLY A 450 8.76 11.29 -6.93
N ALA A 451 8.29 11.91 -5.85
CA ALA A 451 8.97 11.86 -4.56
C ALA A 451 8.81 10.48 -3.89
N ARG A 452 7.61 9.88 -3.98
CA ARG A 452 7.34 8.54 -3.44
C ARG A 452 8.10 7.46 -4.22
N GLU A 453 8.16 7.59 -5.55
CA GLU A 453 8.96 6.72 -6.42
C GLU A 453 10.45 6.78 -6.05
N GLU A 454 11.00 7.98 -5.89
CA GLU A 454 12.40 8.18 -5.47
C GLU A 454 12.65 7.62 -4.06
N ALA A 455 11.76 7.90 -3.10
CA ALA A 455 11.88 7.37 -1.74
C ALA A 455 11.86 5.84 -1.66
N ALA A 456 11.17 5.16 -2.60
CA ALA A 456 11.05 3.71 -2.68
C ALA A 456 12.21 3.00 -3.41
N VAL A 457 13.21 3.73 -3.93
CA VAL A 457 14.40 3.14 -4.58
C VAL A 457 15.14 2.20 -3.63
N LEU A 458 15.27 0.94 -4.04
CA LEU A 458 16.06 -0.08 -3.35
C LEU A 458 17.55 0.31 -3.33
N ASP A 459 18.26 -0.06 -2.26
CA ASP A 459 19.66 0.29 -1.96
C ASP A 459 19.98 1.79 -1.76
N ALA A 460 19.02 2.70 -1.96
CA ALA A 460 19.16 4.10 -1.56
C ALA A 460 18.82 4.29 -0.06
N THR A 461 19.27 5.40 0.54
CA THR A 461 18.97 5.65 1.96
C THR A 461 17.46 5.79 2.19
N PRO A 462 16.87 5.09 3.18
CA PRO A 462 15.44 5.13 3.45
C PRO A 462 14.94 6.54 3.77
N CYS A 463 13.92 6.99 3.04
CA CYS A 463 13.27 8.27 3.23
C CYS A 463 11.77 8.06 3.49
N ALA A 464 11.30 8.34 4.70
CA ALA A 464 9.86 8.38 4.99
C ALA A 464 9.31 9.75 4.57
N LEU A 465 8.19 9.78 3.85
CA LEU A 465 7.53 11.00 3.41
C LEU A 465 6.16 11.12 4.09
N LEU A 466 5.95 12.19 4.85
CA LEU A 466 4.67 12.53 5.46
C LEU A 466 4.15 13.82 4.82
N ASP A 467 2.99 13.75 4.17
CA ASP A 467 2.21 14.94 3.85
C ASP A 467 1.39 15.41 5.07
N GLY A 468 0.70 16.54 4.95
CA GLY A 468 -0.06 17.10 6.07
C GLY A 468 -1.08 16.11 6.65
N ALA A 469 -1.77 15.33 5.80
CA ALA A 469 -2.73 14.33 6.26
C ALA A 469 -2.04 13.20 7.05
N GLY A 470 -0.92 12.68 6.53
CA GLY A 470 -0.09 11.69 7.23
C GLY A 470 0.51 12.22 8.54
N LEU A 471 0.92 13.49 8.60
CA LEU A 471 1.39 14.13 9.82
C LEU A 471 0.26 14.22 10.87
N ALA A 472 -0.93 14.67 10.47
CA ALA A 472 -2.08 14.76 11.36
C ALA A 472 -2.53 13.38 11.90
N GLU A 473 -2.45 12.33 11.07
CA GLU A 473 -2.72 10.96 11.51
C GLU A 473 -1.65 10.41 12.47
N ALA A 474 -0.37 10.66 12.21
CA ALA A 474 0.72 10.27 13.10
C ALA A 474 0.63 10.98 14.46
N MET A 475 0.24 12.26 14.44
CA MET A 475 -0.06 13.09 15.61
C MET A 475 -1.25 12.55 16.43
N GLU A 476 -2.39 12.28 15.78
CA GLU A 476 -3.58 11.66 16.40
C GLU A 476 -3.23 10.31 17.06
N ARG A 477 -2.44 9.47 16.38
CA ARG A 477 -2.03 8.14 16.87
C ARG A 477 -1.28 8.16 18.19
N VAL A 478 -0.45 9.18 18.43
CA VAL A 478 0.33 9.31 19.69
C VAL A 478 -0.30 10.30 20.69
N GLY A 479 -1.49 10.84 20.37
CA GLY A 479 -2.21 11.77 21.24
C GLY A 479 -1.57 13.17 21.36
N VAL A 480 -0.88 13.63 20.31
CA VAL A 480 -0.26 14.97 20.25
C VAL A 480 -0.94 15.79 19.17
N GLY A 481 -1.68 16.83 19.55
CA GLY A 481 -2.35 17.76 18.62
C GLY A 481 -3.85 17.88 18.83
#